data_AF-A0AAJ5ZFV4-F1
#
_entry.id   AF-A0AAJ5ZFV4-F1
#
_cell.length_a   1.000
_cell.length_b   1.000
_cell.length_c   1.000
_cell.angle_alpha   90.00
_cell.angle_beta   90.00
_cell.angle_gamma   90.00
#
_symmetry.space_group_name_H-M   'P 1'
#
loop_
_entity.id
_entity.type
_entity.pdbx_description
1 polymer ?
#
loop_
_entity_poly.entity_id
_entity_poly.type
_entity_poly.pdbx_seq_one_letter_code
_entity_poly.pdbx_strand_id
1 'polypeptide(L)' 'MTKKILVTGATGQQGGLVARNLLNKGHEVRAFVRDLESAASKELMSLGATLAQGDFDNI' A
#
# COMPACT_ATOMS: atom_id res chain seq x y z
N MET A 1 1.70 11.53 -16.12
CA MET A 1 0.97 12.28 -15.07
C MET A 1 0.98 11.45 -13.81
N THR A 2 1.53 11.98 -12.72
CA THR A 2 1.51 11.34 -11.39
C THR A 2 0.10 11.39 -10.82
N LYS A 3 -0.33 10.32 -10.13
CA LYS A 3 -1.64 10.23 -9.48
C LYS A 3 -1.44 9.72 -8.06
N LYS A 4 -2.31 10.18 -7.14
CA LYS A 4 -2.44 9.66 -5.78
C LYS A 4 -3.43 8.50 -5.78
N ILE A 5 -2.99 7.33 -5.33
CA ILE A 5 -3.77 6.08 -5.40
C ILE A 5 -3.76 5.40 -4.03
N LEU A 6 -4.96 5.12 -3.50
CA LEU A 6 -5.14 4.25 -2.35
C LEU A 6 -5.22 2.80 -2.85
N VAL A 7 -4.37 1.93 -2.31
CA VAL A 7 -4.43 0.49 -2.58
C VAL A 7 -4.90 -0.23 -1.32
N THR A 8 -6.03 -0.90 -1.44
CA THR A 8 -6.60 -1.75 -0.39
C THR A 8 -6.11 -3.18 -0.55
N GLY A 9 -5.94 -3.91 0.56
CA GLY A 9 -5.32 -5.24 0.50
C GLY A 9 -3.89 -5.20 -0.05
N ALA A 10 -3.18 -4.08 0.15
CA ALA A 10 -1.86 -3.83 -0.41
C ALA A 10 -0.80 -4.84 0.05
N THR A 11 -1.00 -5.50 1.20
CA THR A 11 -0.11 -6.56 1.69
C THR A 11 -0.45 -7.95 1.15
N GLY A 12 -1.56 -8.09 0.41
CA GLY A 12 -1.98 -9.33 -0.24
C GLY A 12 -1.34 -9.55 -1.62
N GLN A 13 -1.60 -10.70 -2.23
CA GLN A 13 -1.00 -11.07 -3.52
C GLN A 13 -1.34 -10.07 -4.63
N GLN A 14 -2.62 -9.71 -4.78
CA GLN A 14 -3.06 -8.82 -5.86
C GLN A 14 -2.75 -7.37 -5.55
N GLY A 15 -3.16 -6.88 -4.38
CA GLY A 15 -2.93 -5.49 -3.97
C GLY A 15 -1.44 -5.17 -3.89
N GLY A 16 -0.59 -6.10 -3.46
CA GLY A 16 0.86 -5.90 -3.40
C GLY A 16 1.51 -5.79 -4.77
N LEU A 17 1.11 -6.61 -5.73
CA LEU A 17 1.60 -6.46 -7.11
C LEU A 17 1.16 -5.13 -7.72
N VAL A 18 -0.08 -4.72 -7.48
CA VAL A 18 -0.60 -3.43 -7.93
C VAL A 18 0.18 -2.28 -7.29
N ALA A 19 0.37 -2.28 -5.96
CA ALA A 19 1.10 -1.24 -5.26
C ALA A 19 2.54 -1.09 -5.78
N ARG A 20 3.29 -2.20 -5.91
CA ARG A 20 4.66 -2.18 -6.43
C ARG A 20 4.74 -1.66 -7.86
N ASN A 21 3.82 -2.07 -8.74
CA ASN A 21 3.79 -1.60 -10.12
C ASN A 21 3.44 -0.10 -10.21
N LEU A 22 2.53 0.39 -9.37
CA LEU A 22 2.18 1.81 -9.32
C LEU A 22 3.35 2.67 -8.82
N LEU A 23 4.05 2.23 -7.77
CA LEU A 23 5.27 2.87 -7.27
C LEU A 23 6.35 2.92 -8.37
N ASN A 24 6.61 1.79 -9.04
CA ASN A 24 7.59 1.71 -10.14
C ASN A 24 7.25 2.64 -11.32
N LYS A 25 5.96 2.93 -11.54
CA LYS A 25 5.49 3.88 -12.55
C LYS A 25 5.54 5.35 -12.08
N GLY A 26 6.05 5.62 -10.88
CA GLY A 26 6.18 6.95 -10.30
C GLY A 26 4.87 7.54 -9.78
N HIS A 27 3.88 6.70 -9.44
CA HIS A 27 2.66 7.14 -8.78
C HIS A 27 2.84 7.23 -7.26
N GLU A 28 2.08 8.13 -6.62
CA GLU A 28 2.04 8.22 -5.17
C GLU A 28 1.06 7.16 -4.65
N VAL A 29 1.60 6.15 -3.96
CA VAL A 29 0.81 5.06 -3.41
C VAL A 29 0.61 5.24 -1.91
N ARG A 30 -0.66 5.15 -1.48
CA ARG A 30 -1.05 4.99 -0.09
C ARG A 30 -1.57 3.58 0.11
N ALA A 31 -0.92 2.78 0.94
CA ALA A 31 -1.29 1.40 1.21
C ALA A 31 -2.18 1.33 2.46
N PHE A 32 -3.42 0.84 2.30
CA PHE A 32 -4.32 0.58 3.43
C PHE A 32 -3.97 -0.78 4.05
N VAL A 33 -3.58 -0.77 5.32
CA VAL A 33 -3.06 -1.94 6.04
C VAL A 33 -3.66 -2.01 7.44
N ARG A 34 -3.82 -3.22 7.98
CA ARG A 34 -4.25 -3.41 9.38
C ARG A 34 -3.10 -3.26 10.37
N ASP A 35 -1.95 -3.83 10.02
CA ASP A 35 -0.74 -3.83 10.81
C ASP A 35 0.37 -3.04 10.10
N LEU A 36 0.84 -1.97 10.72
CA LEU A 36 1.94 -1.13 10.21
C LEU A 36 3.29 -1.84 10.30
N GLU A 37 3.44 -2.78 11.23
CA GLU A 37 4.72 -3.41 11.55
C GLU A 37 4.99 -4.70 10.78
N SER A 38 3.99 -5.21 10.07
CA SER A 38 4.11 -6.41 9.25
C SER A 38 5.24 -6.28 8.20
N ALA A 39 5.90 -7.38 7.87
CA ALA A 39 6.98 -7.39 6.90
C ALA A 39 6.57 -6.78 5.55
N ALA A 40 5.35 -7.09 5.07
CA ALA A 40 4.82 -6.54 3.83
C ALA A 40 4.55 -5.03 3.92
N SER A 41 4.08 -4.53 5.06
CA SER A 41 3.89 -3.08 5.29
C SER A 41 5.23 -2.35 5.26
N LYS A 42 6.26 -2.89 5.92
CA LYS A 42 7.61 -2.33 5.92
C LYS A 42 8.27 -2.37 4.54
N GLU A 43 8.04 -3.43 3.77
CA GLU A 43 8.50 -3.52 2.37
C GLU A 43 7.84 -2.45 1.49
N LEU A 44 6.52 -2.27 1.57
CA LEU A 44 5.85 -1.23 0.80
C LEU A 44 6.34 0.17 1.16
N MET A 45 6.58 0.42 2.46
CA MET A 45 7.13 1.69 2.93
C MET A 45 8.55 1.93 2.43
N SER A 46 9.42 0.91 2.40
CA SER A 46 10.78 1.04 1.86
C SER A 46 10.80 1.27 0.35
N LEU A 47 9.78 0.82 -0.37
CA LEU A 47 9.55 1.10 -1.79
C LEU A 47 8.92 2.49 -2.05
N GLY A 48 8.63 3.27 -1.00
CA GLY A 48 8.11 4.64 -1.10
C GLY A 48 6.60 4.77 -0.96
N ALA A 49 5.88 3.71 -0.57
CA ALA A 49 4.47 3.86 -0.21
C ALA A 49 4.31 4.59 1.13
N THR A 50 3.25 5.37 1.24
CA THR A 50 2.75 5.82 2.56
C THR A 50 1.76 4.81 3.11
N LEU A 51 1.73 4.60 4.42
CA LEU A 51 0.79 3.66 5.05
C LEU A 51 -0.43 4.40 5.60
N ALA A 52 -1.60 3.77 5.47
CA ALA A 52 -2.84 4.16 6.13
C ALA A 52 -3.31 2.98 6.97
N GLN A 53 -3.24 3.11 8.30
CA GLN A 53 -3.77 2.07 9.16
C GLN A 53 -5.29 2.10 9.17
N GLY A 54 -5.91 0.93 9.06
CA GLY A 54 -7.33 0.74 9.32
C GLY A 54 -7.78 -0.68 9.05
N ASP A 55 -9.02 -0.95 9.44
CA ASP A 55 -9.69 -2.22 9.23
C ASP A 55 -11.06 -1.94 8.61
N PHE A 56 -11.48 -2.74 7.63
CA PHE A 56 -12.78 -2.57 6.98
C PHE A 56 -13.94 -3.02 7.87
N ASP A 57 -13.66 -3.88 8.85
CA ASP A 57 -14.68 -4.43 9.75
C ASP A 57 -14.90 -3.58 11.01
N ASN A 58 -14.15 -2.47 11.16
CA ASN A 58 -14.29 -1.55 12.28
C ASN A 58 -15.35 -0.49 11.97
N ILE A 59 -16.56 -0.68 12.51
CA ILE A 59 -17.75 0.20 12.36
C ILE A 59 -17.79 1.27 13.44
#